data_AF-A0A950D5I0-F1
#
_entry.id   AF-A0A950D5I0-F1
#
_cell.length_a   1.000
_cell.length_b   1.000
_cell.length_c   1.000
_cell.angle_alpha   90.00
_cell.angle_beta   90.00
_cell.angle_gamma   90.00
#
_symmetry.space_group_name_H-M   'P 1'
#
loop_
_entity.id
_entity.type
_entity.pdbx_description
1 polymer ?
#
loop_
_entity_poly.entity_id
_entity_poly.type
_entity_poly.pdbx_seq_one_letter_code
_entity_poly.pdbx_strand_id
1 'polypeptide(L)'
;RPWRRARYHDLIREIEPKWFDLTVDQKRGRCEELGIEISPAMEEFEITQQVFEKLVEEKAVDPIFVTHLPAELVPLAKQNPADPSLVDVYELIINGVEFSPGYSELNDPITQRQRLVEQAGEETQKIDEDFLLALEHGMPPAGGFGLGIDRLVMLLAGAESIRDVILFPHLKPKTRE
;
A
#
# COMPACT_ATOMS: atom_id res chain seq x y z
N ARG A 1 21.74 -13.76 -1.90
CA ARG A 1 20.74 -14.50 -1.08
C ARG A 1 19.37 -13.92 -1.42
N PRO A 2 18.27 -14.70 -1.39
CA PRO A 2 16.94 -14.12 -1.61
C PRO A 2 16.63 -13.05 -0.55
N TRP A 3 15.96 -11.97 -0.94
CA TRP A 3 15.46 -10.97 0.01
C TRP A 3 14.38 -11.55 0.91
N ARG A 4 14.20 -10.96 2.10
CA ARG A 4 13.20 -11.42 3.06
C ARG A 4 11.81 -11.29 2.45
N ARG A 5 10.94 -12.26 2.72
CA ARG A 5 9.52 -12.21 2.38
C ARG A 5 8.75 -12.51 3.66
N ALA A 6 7.78 -11.67 3.99
CA ALA A 6 6.96 -11.85 5.18
C ALA A 6 5.53 -11.37 4.90
N ARG A 7 4.56 -11.91 5.64
CA ARG A 7 3.18 -11.42 5.59
C ARG A 7 3.07 -10.15 6.41
N TYR A 8 2.25 -9.22 5.95
CA TYR A 8 1.91 -7.98 6.67
C TYR A 8 1.57 -8.26 8.14
N HIS A 9 0.66 -9.21 8.35
CA HIS A 9 0.21 -9.64 9.67
C HIS A 9 1.36 -10.18 10.55
N ASP A 10 2.28 -10.94 9.97
CA ASP A 10 3.38 -11.55 10.72
C ASP A 10 4.36 -10.47 11.18
N LEU A 11 4.64 -9.48 10.33
CA LEU A 11 5.53 -8.36 10.68
C LEU A 11 5.00 -7.53 11.82
N ILE A 12 3.69 -7.25 11.85
CA ILE A 12 3.08 -6.54 12.99
C ILE A 12 3.14 -7.41 14.25
N ARG A 13 2.86 -8.72 14.15
CA ARG A 13 2.97 -9.64 15.30
C ARG A 13 4.38 -9.76 15.85
N GLU A 14 5.42 -9.63 15.02
CA GLU A 14 6.80 -9.65 15.49
C GLU A 14 7.10 -8.48 16.44
N ILE A 15 6.47 -7.33 16.24
CA ILE A 15 6.67 -6.12 17.06
C ILE A 15 5.63 -6.01 18.18
N GLU A 16 4.37 -6.26 17.87
CA GLU A 16 3.21 -6.21 18.78
C GLU A 16 2.46 -7.56 18.74
N PRO A 17 2.91 -8.59 19.49
CA PRO A 17 2.40 -9.97 19.35
C PRO A 17 0.90 -10.14 19.56
N LYS A 18 0.28 -9.28 20.37
CA LYS A 18 -1.14 -9.33 20.69
C LYS A 18 -1.99 -8.36 19.87
N TRP A 19 -1.39 -7.64 18.89
CA TRP A 19 -2.05 -6.54 18.18
C TRP A 19 -3.43 -6.92 17.64
N PHE A 20 -3.52 -8.09 17.00
CA PHE A 20 -4.76 -8.57 16.37
C PHE A 20 -5.75 -9.20 17.35
N ASP A 21 -5.38 -9.36 18.62
CA ASP A 21 -6.29 -9.81 19.68
C ASP A 21 -6.92 -8.62 20.43
N LEU A 22 -6.45 -7.39 20.16
CA LEU A 22 -6.94 -6.17 20.79
C LEU A 22 -8.25 -5.69 20.14
N THR A 23 -9.13 -5.12 20.96
CA THR A 23 -10.28 -4.34 20.45
C THR A 23 -9.81 -3.04 19.81
N VAL A 24 -10.66 -2.40 18.99
CA VAL A 24 -10.35 -1.10 18.37
C VAL A 24 -9.95 -0.05 19.42
N ASP A 25 -10.70 0.06 20.53
CA ASP A 25 -10.37 1.00 21.61
C ASP A 25 -9.01 0.72 22.24
N GLN A 26 -8.67 -0.57 22.43
CA GLN A 26 -7.36 -0.97 22.95
C GLN A 26 -6.24 -0.65 21.95
N LYS A 27 -6.47 -0.84 20.65
CA LYS A 27 -5.51 -0.44 19.60
C LYS A 27 -5.26 1.05 19.62
N ARG A 28 -6.30 1.88 19.80
CA ARG A 28 -6.16 3.34 19.93
C ARG A 28 -5.29 3.73 21.12
N GLY A 29 -5.59 3.18 22.30
CA GLY A 29 -4.75 3.42 23.49
C GLY A 29 -3.31 2.96 23.28
N ARG A 30 -3.11 1.84 22.58
CA ARG A 30 -1.76 1.35 22.26
C ARG A 30 -1.01 2.28 21.30
N CYS A 31 -1.69 2.87 20.31
CA CYS A 31 -1.09 3.89 19.43
C CYS A 31 -0.62 5.11 20.23
N GLU A 32 -1.41 5.58 21.19
CA GLU A 32 -1.01 6.70 22.07
C GLU A 32 0.25 6.37 22.88
N GLU A 33 0.33 5.17 23.48
CA GLU A 33 1.51 4.70 24.21
C GLU A 33 2.76 4.62 23.33
N LEU A 34 2.58 4.27 22.06
CA LEU A 34 3.64 4.13 21.06
C LEU A 34 4.00 5.47 20.39
N GLY A 35 3.27 6.56 20.68
CA GLY A 35 3.47 7.87 20.07
C GLY A 35 3.05 7.92 18.60
N ILE A 36 2.10 7.09 18.19
CA ILE A 36 1.56 7.02 16.83
C ILE A 36 0.28 7.86 16.78
N GLU A 37 0.32 8.95 16.02
CA GLU A 37 -0.82 9.84 15.83
C GLU A 37 -1.87 9.18 14.93
N ILE A 38 -3.10 9.07 15.44
CA ILE A 38 -4.24 8.52 14.69
C ILE A 38 -5.45 9.46 14.81
N SER A 39 -6.26 9.52 13.76
CA SER A 39 -7.52 10.27 13.78
C SER A 39 -8.65 9.45 14.42
N PRO A 40 -9.60 10.08 15.14
CA PRO A 40 -10.79 9.40 15.66
C PRO A 40 -11.67 8.79 14.57
N ALA A 41 -11.62 9.33 13.36
CA ALA A 41 -12.42 8.87 12.21
C ALA A 41 -11.80 7.69 11.46
N MET A 42 -10.57 7.27 11.82
CA MET A 42 -9.90 6.17 11.15
C MET A 42 -10.56 4.83 11.48
N GLU A 43 -10.77 4.00 10.47
CA GLU A 43 -11.20 2.62 10.61
C GLU A 43 -10.07 1.73 11.16
N GLU A 44 -10.41 0.54 11.65
CA GLU A 44 -9.44 -0.36 12.30
C GLU A 44 -8.24 -0.74 11.41
N PHE A 45 -8.49 -0.92 10.11
CA PHE A 45 -7.44 -1.25 9.14
C PHE A 45 -6.49 -0.08 8.91
N GLU A 46 -6.99 1.17 8.94
CA GLU A 46 -6.17 2.38 8.82
C GLU A 46 -5.30 2.59 10.06
N ILE A 47 -5.83 2.31 11.26
CA ILE A 47 -5.06 2.34 12.51
C ILE A 47 -3.92 1.32 12.44
N THR A 48 -4.23 0.11 11.99
CA THR A 48 -3.24 -0.97 11.84
C THR A 48 -2.18 -0.60 10.80
N GLN A 49 -2.57 0.10 9.73
CA GLN A 49 -1.66 0.62 8.73
C GLN A 49 -0.69 1.67 9.29
N GLN A 50 -1.17 2.61 10.09
CA GLN A 50 -0.28 3.58 10.77
C GLN A 50 0.75 2.89 11.67
N VAL A 51 0.36 1.79 12.31
CA VAL A 51 1.27 0.98 13.13
C VAL A 51 2.31 0.26 12.28
N PHE A 52 1.90 -0.31 11.15
CA PHE A 52 2.81 -0.91 10.19
C PHE A 52 3.83 0.11 9.67
N GLU A 53 3.38 1.27 9.19
CA GLU A 53 4.23 2.33 8.65
C GLU A 53 5.30 2.76 9.68
N LYS A 54 4.87 3.06 10.91
CA LYS A 54 5.76 3.57 11.96
C LYS A 54 6.70 2.53 12.56
N LEU A 55 6.24 1.29 12.71
CA LEU A 55 6.99 0.29 13.47
C LEU A 55 7.71 -0.72 12.60
N VAL A 56 7.25 -0.94 11.38
CA VAL A 56 7.81 -1.92 10.44
C VAL A 56 8.47 -1.22 9.28
N GLU A 57 7.72 -0.42 8.50
CA GLU A 57 8.21 0.18 7.26
C GLU A 57 9.38 1.12 7.54
N GLU A 58 9.19 2.18 8.34
CA GLU A 58 10.22 3.20 8.63
C GLU A 58 11.52 2.61 9.22
N LYS A 59 11.45 1.42 9.83
CA LYS A 59 12.58 0.74 10.48
C LYS A 59 13.23 -0.33 9.59
N ALA A 60 12.64 -0.65 8.44
CA ALA A 60 13.15 -1.67 7.53
C ALA A 60 14.36 -1.15 6.74
N VAL A 61 15.57 -1.55 7.15
CA VAL A 61 16.81 -1.18 6.45
C VAL A 61 17.04 -2.08 5.22
N ASP A 62 17.01 -3.40 5.44
CA ASP A 62 17.22 -4.38 4.37
C ASP A 62 15.96 -4.55 3.50
N PRO A 63 16.12 -4.92 2.21
CA PRO A 63 14.98 -5.20 1.34
C PRO A 63 14.06 -6.29 1.88
N ILE A 64 12.77 -5.97 1.96
CA ILE A 64 11.71 -6.90 2.35
C ILE A 64 10.53 -6.82 1.38
N PHE A 65 10.05 -7.98 0.94
CA PHE A 65 8.75 -8.08 0.30
C PHE A 65 7.70 -8.35 1.38
N VAL A 66 6.83 -7.37 1.61
CA VAL A 66 5.65 -7.51 2.47
C VAL A 66 4.50 -8.01 1.61
N THR A 67 3.79 -9.02 2.07
CA THR A 67 2.76 -9.71 1.27
C THR A 67 1.46 -9.88 2.05
N HIS A 68 0.37 -10.20 1.35
CA HIS A 68 -0.94 -10.50 1.97
C HIS A 68 -1.45 -9.34 2.84
N LEU A 69 -1.61 -8.16 2.21
CA LEU A 69 -2.22 -7.01 2.86
C LEU A 69 -3.74 -7.21 2.99
N PRO A 70 -4.40 -6.54 3.96
CA PRO A 70 -5.85 -6.40 4.01
C PRO A 70 -6.43 -5.90 2.68
N ALA A 71 -7.56 -6.47 2.25
CA ALA A 71 -8.21 -6.12 0.99
C ALA A 71 -8.68 -4.66 0.93
N GLU A 72 -9.01 -4.09 2.08
CA GLU A 72 -9.42 -2.69 2.25
C GLU A 72 -8.30 -1.71 1.89
N LEU A 73 -7.03 -2.10 2.07
CA LEU A 73 -5.88 -1.26 1.74
C LEU A 73 -5.57 -1.24 0.24
N VAL A 74 -5.87 -2.33 -0.48
CA VAL A 74 -5.55 -2.47 -1.92
C VAL A 74 -6.80 -2.87 -2.71
N PRO A 75 -7.74 -1.93 -2.89
CA PRO A 75 -9.06 -2.21 -3.46
C PRO A 75 -9.04 -2.69 -4.91
N LEU A 76 -7.96 -2.47 -5.67
CA LEU A 76 -7.86 -2.94 -7.06
C LEU A 76 -7.19 -4.31 -7.19
N ALA A 77 -6.58 -4.81 -6.11
CA ALA A 77 -5.87 -6.09 -6.17
C ALA A 77 -6.84 -7.27 -6.09
N LYS A 78 -6.49 -8.36 -6.76
CA LYS A 78 -7.24 -9.61 -6.67
C LYS A 78 -7.20 -10.16 -5.24
N GLN A 79 -8.36 -10.52 -4.71
CA GLN A 79 -8.49 -11.16 -3.40
C GLN A 79 -7.82 -12.53 -3.39
N ASN A 80 -7.25 -12.89 -2.25
CA ASN A 80 -6.64 -14.18 -2.04
C ASN A 80 -7.74 -15.28 -2.05
N PRO A 81 -7.58 -16.35 -2.85
CA PRO A 81 -8.60 -17.41 -2.96
C PRO A 81 -8.86 -18.19 -1.66
N ALA A 82 -7.89 -18.27 -0.76
CA ALA A 82 -7.99 -19.00 0.50
C ALA A 82 -8.54 -18.12 1.64
N ASP A 83 -8.28 -16.80 1.59
CA ASP A 83 -8.74 -15.83 2.58
C ASP A 83 -9.15 -14.50 1.90
N PRO A 84 -10.45 -14.30 1.61
CA PRO A 84 -10.93 -13.10 0.93
C PRO A 84 -10.73 -11.78 1.68
N SER A 85 -10.37 -11.81 2.97
CA SER A 85 -10.00 -10.60 3.72
C SER A 85 -8.63 -10.04 3.32
N LEU A 86 -7.85 -10.82 2.56
CA LEU A 86 -6.51 -10.47 2.09
C LEU A 86 -6.47 -10.37 0.57
N VAL A 87 -5.44 -9.68 0.08
CA VAL A 87 -5.12 -9.57 -1.34
C VAL A 87 -3.76 -10.16 -1.67
N ASP A 88 -3.65 -10.78 -2.86
CA ASP A 88 -2.40 -11.38 -3.35
C ASP A 88 -1.48 -10.31 -3.95
N VAL A 89 -0.88 -9.55 -3.05
CA VAL A 89 0.03 -8.43 -3.35
C VAL A 89 1.40 -8.63 -2.72
N TYR A 90 2.38 -7.87 -3.23
CA TYR A 90 3.59 -7.55 -2.51
C TYR A 90 3.85 -6.03 -2.52
N GLU A 91 4.49 -5.54 -1.48
CA GLU A 91 5.15 -4.25 -1.40
C GLU A 91 6.63 -4.47 -1.09
N LEU A 92 7.51 -3.98 -1.96
CA LEU A 92 8.94 -4.00 -1.74
C LEU A 92 9.33 -2.76 -0.92
N ILE A 93 9.79 -2.96 0.30
CA ILE A 93 10.30 -1.89 1.17
C ILE A 93 11.82 -1.99 1.22
N ILE A 94 12.50 -0.85 1.07
CA ILE A 94 13.96 -0.74 1.21
C ILE A 94 14.26 0.56 1.94
N ASN A 95 15.09 0.52 2.98
CA ASN A 95 15.53 1.69 3.73
C ASN A 95 14.38 2.62 4.16
N GLY A 96 13.35 2.05 4.78
CA GLY A 96 12.28 2.84 5.37
C GLY A 96 11.17 3.27 4.41
N VAL A 97 11.25 2.92 3.12
CA VAL A 97 10.29 3.40 2.11
C VAL A 97 9.87 2.30 1.15
N GLU A 98 8.62 2.36 0.71
CA GLU A 98 8.11 1.55 -0.39
C GLU A 98 8.79 1.88 -1.74
N PHE A 99 9.18 0.86 -2.51
CA PHE A 99 9.83 0.98 -3.83
C PHE A 99 8.98 0.43 -4.97
N SER A 100 8.25 -0.65 -4.72
CA SER A 100 7.52 -1.36 -5.76
C SER A 100 6.32 -2.08 -5.16
N PRO A 101 5.09 -1.63 -5.47
CA PRO A 101 3.91 -2.45 -5.27
C PRO A 101 3.77 -3.39 -6.46
N GLY A 102 3.30 -4.61 -6.21
CA GLY A 102 2.93 -5.55 -7.27
C GLY A 102 1.81 -6.46 -6.82
N TYR A 103 0.98 -6.88 -7.76
CA TYR A 103 -0.24 -7.61 -7.43
C TYR A 103 -0.71 -8.47 -8.60
N SER A 104 -1.48 -9.51 -8.25
CA SER A 104 -2.29 -10.21 -9.24
C SER A 104 -3.44 -9.31 -9.67
N GLU A 105 -3.56 -9.09 -10.98
CA GLU A 105 -4.55 -8.17 -11.54
C GLU A 105 -5.98 -8.69 -11.33
N LEU A 106 -6.91 -7.80 -10.96
CA LEU A 106 -8.33 -8.11 -10.93
C LEU A 106 -8.87 -8.10 -12.36
N ASN A 107 -9.04 -9.30 -12.92
CA ASN A 107 -9.49 -9.50 -14.29
C ASN A 107 -10.98 -9.89 -14.42
N ASP A 108 -11.74 -9.89 -13.32
CA ASP A 108 -13.19 -10.10 -13.35
C ASP A 108 -13.91 -8.74 -13.53
N PRO A 109 -14.53 -8.48 -14.70
CA PRO A 109 -15.16 -7.20 -14.99
C PRO A 109 -16.34 -6.90 -14.05
N ILE A 110 -17.04 -7.92 -13.54
CA ILE A 110 -18.20 -7.73 -12.66
C ILE A 110 -17.73 -7.21 -11.30
N THR A 111 -16.71 -7.87 -10.73
CA THR A 111 -16.12 -7.48 -9.46
C THR A 111 -15.42 -6.12 -9.61
N GLN A 112 -14.70 -5.89 -10.70
CA GLN A 112 -14.05 -4.61 -10.97
C GLN A 112 -15.06 -3.45 -11.01
N ARG A 113 -16.19 -3.63 -11.70
CA ARG A 113 -17.26 -2.62 -11.74
C ARG A 113 -17.80 -2.34 -10.35
N GLN A 114 -18.08 -3.37 -9.54
CA GLN A 114 -18.58 -3.20 -8.18
C GLN A 114 -17.63 -2.33 -7.35
N ARG A 115 -16.32 -2.62 -7.39
CA ARG A 115 -15.32 -1.86 -6.64
C ARG A 115 -15.17 -0.42 -7.14
N LEU A 116 -15.24 -0.18 -8.45
CA LEU A 116 -15.21 1.17 -9.01
C LEU A 116 -16.43 1.99 -8.59
N VAL A 117 -17.63 1.38 -8.51
CA VAL A 117 -18.84 2.05 -8.01
C VAL A 117 -18.70 2.39 -6.53
N GLU A 118 -18.21 1.45 -5.71
CA GLU A 118 -17.97 1.66 -4.28
C GLU A 118 -16.95 2.79 -4.05
N GLN A 119 -15.88 2.87 -4.85
CA GLN A 119 -14.88 3.94 -4.78
C GLN A 119 -15.38 5.29 -5.30
N ALA A 120 -16.19 5.29 -6.37
CA ALA A 120 -16.70 6.53 -6.95
C ALA A 120 -17.72 7.23 -6.05
N GLY A 121 -18.40 6.48 -5.17
CA GLY A 121 -19.45 7.01 -4.31
C GLY A 121 -20.53 7.72 -5.13
N GLU A 122 -20.78 9.00 -4.86
CA GLU A 122 -21.75 9.82 -5.60
C GLU A 122 -21.22 10.27 -6.99
N GLU A 123 -19.91 10.22 -7.22
CA GLU A 123 -19.26 10.69 -8.45
C GLU A 123 -19.15 9.58 -9.52
N THR A 124 -20.25 8.85 -9.74
CA THR A 124 -20.34 7.74 -10.72
C THR A 124 -19.91 8.09 -12.14
N GLN A 125 -19.89 9.37 -12.52
CA GLN A 125 -19.38 9.84 -13.81
C GLN A 125 -17.87 9.57 -14.01
N LYS A 126 -17.14 9.18 -12.95
CA LYS A 126 -15.71 8.84 -13.00
C LYS A 126 -15.43 7.37 -13.32
N ILE A 127 -16.47 6.53 -13.47
CA ILE A 127 -16.28 5.11 -13.82
C ILE A 127 -15.80 5.02 -15.27
N ASP A 128 -14.68 4.32 -15.46
CA ASP A 128 -14.09 4.08 -16.79
C ASP A 128 -14.79 2.89 -17.47
N GLU A 129 -15.82 3.21 -18.26
CA GLU A 129 -16.58 2.20 -19.01
C GLU A 129 -15.76 1.55 -20.14
N ASP A 130 -14.77 2.26 -20.71
CA ASP A 130 -13.91 1.71 -21.76
C ASP A 130 -12.94 0.65 -21.17
N PHE A 131 -12.42 0.90 -19.96
CA PHE A 131 -11.63 -0.07 -19.23
C PHE A 131 -12.44 -1.33 -18.87
N LEU A 132 -13.68 -1.17 -18.40
CA LEU A 132 -14.56 -2.30 -18.09
C LEU A 132 -14.88 -3.12 -19.34
N LEU A 133 -15.21 -2.46 -20.45
CA LEU A 133 -15.44 -3.13 -21.73
C LEU A 133 -14.20 -3.90 -22.20
N ALA A 134 -13.00 -3.34 -22.02
CA ALA A 134 -11.75 -4.04 -22.34
C ALA A 134 -11.56 -5.31 -21.49
N LEU A 135 -11.92 -5.29 -20.20
CA LEU A 135 -11.90 -6.47 -19.34
C LEU A 135 -12.91 -7.54 -19.79
N GLU A 136 -14.11 -7.12 -20.23
CA GLU A 136 -15.17 -8.01 -20.74
C GLU A 136 -14.77 -8.78 -22.00
N HIS A 137 -13.81 -8.27 -22.79
CA HIS A 137 -13.22 -9.00 -23.91
C HIS A 137 -12.30 -10.16 -23.49
N GLY A 138 -11.98 -10.27 -22.20
CA GLY A 138 -11.26 -11.39 -21.61
C GLY A 138 -9.79 -11.09 -21.35
N MET A 139 -9.51 -10.39 -20.25
CA MET A 139 -8.14 -10.21 -19.76
C MET A 139 -7.59 -11.54 -19.19
N PRO A 140 -6.45 -12.06 -19.72
CA PRO A 140 -5.84 -13.27 -19.18
C PRO A 140 -5.36 -13.06 -17.73
N PRO A 141 -5.14 -14.13 -16.94
CA PRO A 141 -4.47 -14.00 -15.66
C PRO A 141 -3.13 -13.29 -15.81
N ALA A 142 -2.98 -12.15 -15.13
CA ALA A 142 -1.81 -11.28 -15.24
C ALA A 142 -1.36 -10.80 -13.87
N GLY A 143 -0.10 -10.40 -13.79
CA GLY A 143 0.45 -9.69 -12.65
C GLY A 143 1.01 -8.35 -13.10
N GLY A 144 0.72 -7.30 -12.33
CA GLY A 144 1.24 -5.96 -12.52
C GLY A 144 2.22 -5.61 -11.41
N PHE A 145 3.13 -4.69 -11.71
CA PHE A 145 3.94 -4.03 -10.69
C PHE A 145 4.28 -2.61 -11.11
N GLY A 146 4.44 -1.74 -10.11
CA GLY A 146 5.03 -0.41 -10.26
C GLY A 146 6.44 -0.40 -9.71
N LEU A 147 7.30 0.49 -10.22
CA LEU A 147 8.63 0.73 -9.66
C LEU A 147 8.89 2.23 -9.62
N GLY A 148 9.18 2.75 -8.42
CA GLY A 148 9.58 4.14 -8.24
C GLY A 148 10.98 4.38 -8.81
N ILE A 149 11.07 4.80 -10.07
CA ILE A 149 12.36 5.03 -10.75
C ILE A 149 13.19 6.09 -10.02
N ASP A 150 12.57 7.19 -9.59
CA ASP A 150 13.30 8.23 -8.85
C ASP A 150 13.89 7.70 -7.54
N ARG A 151 13.12 6.91 -6.78
CA ARG A 151 13.58 6.24 -5.55
C ARG A 151 14.71 5.25 -5.83
N LEU A 152 14.61 4.48 -6.92
CA LEU A 152 15.68 3.59 -7.37
C LEU A 152 16.97 4.35 -7.68
N VAL A 153 16.87 5.45 -8.44
CA VAL A 153 18.04 6.27 -8.78
C VAL A 153 18.63 6.91 -7.52
N MET A 154 17.80 7.39 -6.59
CA MET A 154 18.26 7.92 -5.30
C MET A 154 19.08 6.89 -4.53
N LEU A 155 18.57 5.65 -4.42
CA LEU A 155 19.26 4.56 -3.74
C LEU A 155 20.60 4.23 -4.41
N LEU A 156 20.63 4.12 -5.75
CA LEU A 156 21.84 3.77 -6.50
C LEU A 156 22.89 4.89 -6.49
N ALA A 157 22.44 6.15 -6.49
CA ALA A 157 23.32 7.33 -6.47
C ALA A 157 23.71 7.75 -5.05
N GLY A 158 23.10 7.17 -4.01
CA GLY A 158 23.27 7.61 -2.62
C GLY A 158 22.73 9.02 -2.36
N ALA A 159 21.68 9.43 -3.10
CA ALA A 159 21.07 10.75 -2.97
C ALA A 159 19.98 10.74 -1.89
N GLU A 160 20.04 11.68 -0.95
CA GLU A 160 19.05 11.82 0.12
C GLU A 160 17.78 12.56 -0.33
N SER A 161 17.86 13.34 -1.41
CA SER A 161 16.76 14.16 -1.93
C SER A 161 16.40 13.79 -3.36
N ILE A 162 15.10 13.66 -3.64
CA ILE A 162 14.58 13.44 -5.00
C ILE A 162 14.98 14.57 -5.97
N ARG A 163 15.24 15.77 -5.44
CA ARG A 163 15.67 16.92 -6.25
C ARG A 163 17.06 16.73 -6.85
N ASP A 164 17.88 15.85 -6.28
CA ASP A 164 19.24 15.60 -6.75
C ASP A 164 19.26 14.60 -7.91
N VAL A 165 18.14 13.89 -8.15
CA VAL A 165 17.99 12.92 -9.25
C VAL A 165 17.05 13.39 -10.35
N ILE A 166 16.40 14.55 -10.18
CA ILE A 166 15.53 15.19 -11.18
C ILE A 166 16.21 16.46 -11.69
N LEU A 167 16.38 16.59 -13.01
CA LEU A 167 17.06 17.75 -13.63
C LEU A 167 16.41 19.10 -13.31
N PHE A 168 15.07 19.15 -13.30
CA PHE A 168 14.28 20.35 -13.05
C PHE A 168 13.15 20.04 -12.07
N PRO A 169 13.44 19.91 -10.76
CA PRO A 169 12.43 19.56 -9.78
C PRO A 169 11.42 20.69 -9.59
N HIS A 170 10.21 20.36 -9.17
CA HIS A 170 9.22 21.37 -8.84
C HIS A 170 9.69 22.18 -7.63
N LEU A 171 9.74 23.51 -7.78
CA LEU A 171 10.15 24.45 -6.75
C LEU A 171 8.97 25.34 -6.35
N LYS A 172 8.92 25.73 -5.07
CA LYS A 172 7.95 26.72 -4.61
C LYS A 172 8.16 28.04 -5.39
N PRO A 173 7.10 28.61 -6.00
CA PRO A 173 7.20 29.91 -6.65
C PRO A 173 7.70 30.97 -5.67
N LYS A 174 8.57 31.87 -6.13
CA LYS A 174 8.92 33.05 -5.33
C LYS A 174 7.71 33.99 -5.27
N THR A 175 7.33 34.41 -4.07
CA THR A 175 6.41 35.54 -3.90
C THR A 175 7.05 36.76 -4.55
N ARG A 176 6.33 37.45 -5.45
CA ARG A 176 6.80 38.74 -5.98
C ARG A 176 6.82 39.73 -4.82
N GLU A 177 7.99 40.29 -4.52
CA GLU A 177 8.13 41.52 -3.72
C GLU A 177 7.62 42.74 -4.49
#